data_AF-A0A7C2ITH0-F1
#
_entry.id   AF-A0A7C2ITH0-F1
#
_cell.length_a   1.000
_cell.length_b   1.000
_cell.length_c   1.000
_cell.angle_alpha   90.00
_cell.angle_beta   90.00
_cell.angle_gamma   90.00
#
_symmetry.space_group_name_H-M   'P 1'
#
loop_
_entity.id
_entity.type
_entity.pdbx_description
1 polymer ?
#
loop_
_entity_poly.entity_id
_entity_poly.type
_entity_poly.pdbx_seq_one_letter_code
_entity_poly.pdbx_strand_id
1 'polypeptide(L)'
;MILATVCLAMLLAAVVELIGASLDLTLGAPVGPEDDLRLRMLRLAQVGVTMLPALLLLHLGLAAKSYPDTGSVQWPHVCLSVGTLGMPAILAVAAVTHTGVKFLLPIPAIALFAGTVSGLWLARRHARGLERWGWLLIALSMAGGLVMGLYAFDGPLPAPDFIGGYNDPVRRVIRLAHAYPIVFGVLGIVLSRELESRS
;
A
#
# COMPACT_ATOMS: atom_id res chain seq x y z
N MET A 1 17.75 4.02 8.11
CA MET A 1 17.59 4.90 6.92
C MET A 1 16.31 4.58 6.13
N ILE A 2 16.11 3.34 5.65
CA ILE A 2 14.91 2.95 4.87
C ILE A 2 13.59 3.26 5.60
N LEU A 3 13.48 2.93 6.89
CA LEU A 3 12.29 3.25 7.69
C LEU A 3 12.00 4.76 7.75
N ALA A 4 13.03 5.59 7.94
CA ALA A 4 12.89 7.04 7.99
C ALA A 4 12.43 7.59 6.63
N THR A 5 12.97 7.07 5.52
CA THR A 5 12.55 7.44 4.16
C THR A 5 11.09 7.07 3.90
N VAL A 6 10.66 5.88 4.33
CA VAL A 6 9.29 5.40 4.19
C VAL A 6 8.32 6.22 5.04
N CYS A 7 8.64 6.44 6.32
CA CYS A 7 7.83 7.25 7.23
C CYS A 7 7.73 8.71 6.75
N LEU A 8 8.83 9.29 6.24
CA LEU A 8 8.84 10.64 5.71
C LEU A 8 8.02 10.75 4.42
N ALA A 9 8.15 9.79 3.49
CA ALA A 9 7.35 9.76 2.27
C ALA A 9 5.85 9.64 2.58
N MET A 10 5.48 8.81 3.55
CA MET A 10 4.10 8.65 4.00
C MET A 10 3.56 9.88 4.72
N LEU A 11 4.38 10.52 5.57
CA LEU A 11 4.02 11.77 6.23
C LEU A 11 3.80 12.87 5.19
N LEU A 12 4.69 12.99 4.20
CA LEU A 12 4.56 13.97 3.13
C LEU A 12 3.30 13.71 2.28
N ALA A 13 3.01 12.45 1.94
CA ALA A 13 1.79 12.09 1.23
C ALA A 13 0.52 12.47 2.02
N ALA A 14 0.49 12.18 3.33
CA ALA A 14 -0.63 12.54 4.20
C ALA A 14 -0.78 14.06 4.37
N VAL A 15 0.34 14.79 4.48
CA VAL A 15 0.35 16.26 4.56
C VAL A 15 -0.16 16.88 3.26
N VAL A 16 0.29 16.40 2.10
CA VAL A 16 -0.19 16.86 0.79
C VAL A 16 -1.69 16.59 0.63
N GLU A 17 -2.18 15.45 1.10
CA GLU A 17 -3.60 15.11 1.07
C GLU A 17 -4.43 15.99 2.02
N LEU A 18 -3.91 16.30 3.21
CA LEU A 18 -4.54 17.20 4.18
C LEU A 18 -4.56 18.67 3.70
N ILE A 19 -3.47 19.13 3.08
CA ILE A 19 -3.37 20.46 2.47
C ILE A 19 -4.31 20.59 1.26
N GLY A 20 -4.40 19.54 0.43
CA GLY A 20 -5.41 19.49 -0.64
C GLY A 20 -6.83 19.64 -0.09
N ALA A 21 -7.11 19.04 1.08
CA ALA A 21 -8.42 19.16 1.72
C ALA A 21 -8.77 20.58 2.18
N SER A 22 -7.80 21.33 2.72
CA SER A 22 -8.04 22.73 3.13
C SER A 22 -8.14 23.68 1.93
N LEU A 23 -7.44 23.40 0.84
CA LEU A 23 -7.47 24.19 -0.40
C LEU A 23 -8.76 23.98 -1.22
N ASP A 24 -9.26 22.75 -1.33
CA ASP A 24 -10.53 22.48 -2.02
C ASP A 24 -11.71 23.19 -1.34
N LEU A 25 -11.68 23.27 -0.01
CA LEU A 25 -12.64 24.02 0.81
C LEU A 25 -12.61 25.53 0.55
N THR A 26 -11.49 26.07 0.05
CA THR A 26 -11.28 27.52 -0.12
C THR A 26 -11.35 28.01 -1.57
N LEU A 27 -11.03 27.19 -2.58
CA LEU A 27 -10.83 27.67 -3.95
C LEU A 27 -11.79 27.15 -5.01
N GLY A 28 -12.56 26.09 -4.76
CA GLY A 28 -13.71 25.69 -5.60
C GLY A 28 -13.45 25.50 -7.11
N ALA A 29 -12.21 25.37 -7.57
CA ALA A 29 -11.87 25.35 -8.99
C ALA A 29 -11.85 23.91 -9.54
N PRO A 30 -12.72 23.55 -10.50
CA PRO A 30 -12.75 22.20 -11.04
C PRO A 30 -11.64 22.02 -12.08
N VAL A 31 -10.65 21.21 -11.74
CA VAL A 31 -9.80 20.53 -12.73
C VAL A 31 -10.68 19.51 -13.46
N GLY A 32 -10.49 19.32 -14.78
CA GLY A 32 -11.29 18.37 -15.56
C GLY A 32 -11.25 16.96 -14.95
N PRO A 33 -12.35 16.17 -15.04
CA PRO A 33 -12.47 14.89 -14.33
C PRO A 33 -11.42 13.85 -14.73
N GLU A 34 -10.96 13.87 -15.97
CA GLU A 34 -9.89 12.97 -16.44
C GLU A 34 -8.50 13.37 -15.93
N ASP A 35 -8.23 14.68 -15.85
CA ASP A 35 -6.96 15.20 -15.34
C ASP A 35 -6.82 14.93 -13.83
N ASP A 36 -7.93 15.01 -13.09
CA ASP A 36 -7.98 14.61 -11.68
C ASP A 36 -7.67 13.10 -11.53
N LEU A 37 -8.23 12.23 -12.38
CA LEU A 37 -7.91 10.79 -12.35
C LEU A 37 -6.43 10.49 -12.60
N ARG A 38 -5.83 11.11 -13.62
CA ARG A 38 -4.41 10.91 -13.98
C ARG A 38 -3.48 11.36 -12.84
N LEU A 39 -3.75 12.52 -12.24
CA LEU A 39 -2.98 13.03 -11.11
C LEU A 39 -3.09 12.12 -9.88
N ARG A 40 -4.30 11.61 -9.58
CA ARG A 40 -4.52 10.64 -8.49
C ARG A 40 -3.72 9.35 -8.70
N MET A 41 -3.71 8.81 -9.91
CA MET A 41 -2.91 7.62 -10.24
C MET A 41 -1.41 7.86 -10.09
N LEU A 42 -0.91 9.02 -10.53
CA LEU A 42 0.51 9.38 -10.40
C LEU A 42 0.94 9.53 -8.94
N ARG A 43 0.11 10.18 -8.10
CA ARG A 43 0.37 10.29 -6.66
C ARG A 43 0.41 8.90 -6.01
N LEU A 44 -0.53 8.02 -6.34
CA LEU A 44 -0.51 6.64 -5.82
C LEU A 44 0.70 5.84 -6.33
N ALA A 45 1.11 6.02 -7.58
CA ALA A 45 2.31 5.38 -8.13
C ALA A 45 3.55 5.77 -7.31
N GLN A 46 3.70 7.06 -7.00
CA GLN A 46 4.81 7.57 -6.18
C GLN A 46 4.80 6.96 -4.77
N VAL A 47 3.63 6.91 -4.11
CA VAL A 47 3.50 6.25 -2.79
C VAL A 47 3.85 4.76 -2.90
N GLY A 48 3.41 4.08 -3.97
CA GLY A 48 3.75 2.69 -4.24
C GLY A 48 5.26 2.45 -4.37
N VAL A 49 5.97 3.28 -5.16
CA VAL A 49 7.43 3.19 -5.33
C VAL A 49 8.18 3.34 -4.01
N THR A 50 7.68 4.14 -3.08
CA THR A 50 8.36 4.38 -1.80
C THR A 50 8.06 3.32 -0.75
N MET A 51 6.79 2.86 -0.67
CA MET A 51 6.34 1.97 0.40
C MET A 51 6.52 0.48 0.07
N LEU A 52 6.22 0.06 -1.16
CA LEU A 52 6.17 -1.35 -1.52
C LEU A 52 7.53 -2.08 -1.43
N PRO A 53 8.67 -1.45 -1.77
CA PRO A 53 9.98 -2.06 -1.55
C PRO A 53 10.26 -2.36 -0.08
N ALA A 54 9.73 -1.57 0.85
CA ALA A 54 9.88 -1.84 2.27
C ALA A 54 9.20 -3.16 2.66
N LEU A 55 8.01 -3.44 2.14
CA LEU A 55 7.31 -4.71 2.39
C LEU A 55 8.10 -5.91 1.83
N LEU A 56 8.66 -5.77 0.63
CA LEU A 56 9.51 -6.80 0.03
C LEU A 56 10.75 -7.06 0.90
N LEU A 57 11.45 -6.01 1.34
CA LEU A 57 12.63 -6.14 2.20
C LEU A 57 12.31 -6.75 3.58
N LEU A 58 11.18 -6.37 4.17
CA LEU A 58 10.73 -6.95 5.43
C LEU A 58 10.46 -8.45 5.26
N HIS A 59 9.83 -8.85 4.16
CA HIS A 59 9.60 -10.25 3.85
C HIS A 59 10.91 -11.02 3.68
N LEU A 60 11.86 -10.48 2.91
CA LEU A 60 13.18 -11.09 2.71
C LEU A 60 13.91 -11.33 4.05
N GLY A 61 13.85 -10.36 4.96
CA GLY A 61 14.44 -10.52 6.29
C GLY A 61 13.76 -11.60 7.14
N LEU A 62 12.45 -11.81 6.98
CA LEU A 62 11.73 -12.88 7.68
C LEU A 62 11.99 -14.25 7.05
N ALA A 63 12.04 -14.32 5.72
CA ALA A 63 12.37 -15.52 4.96
C ALA A 63 13.78 -16.01 5.29
N ALA A 64 14.76 -15.10 5.40
CA ALA A 64 16.13 -15.42 5.79
C ALA A 64 16.22 -16.09 7.18
N LYS A 65 15.32 -15.74 8.12
CA LYS A 65 15.26 -16.36 9.45
C LYS A 65 14.65 -17.78 9.45
N SER A 66 13.91 -18.15 8.41
CA SER A 66 13.03 -19.33 8.42
C SER A 66 13.66 -20.63 7.85
N TYR A 67 14.99 -20.67 7.64
CA TYR A 67 15.76 -21.81 7.06
C TYR A 67 15.43 -22.14 5.56
N PRO A 68 16.35 -22.82 4.81
CA PRO A 68 16.47 -22.71 3.35
C PRO A 68 15.64 -23.76 2.60
N ASP A 69 14.35 -23.89 2.90
CA ASP A 69 13.48 -24.77 2.12
C ASP A 69 13.04 -24.02 0.84
N THR A 70 13.69 -24.37 -0.27
CA THR A 70 13.83 -23.54 -1.48
C THR A 70 12.55 -23.37 -2.29
N GLY A 71 11.51 -24.18 -2.06
CA GLY A 71 10.26 -24.12 -2.82
C GLY A 71 9.21 -23.17 -2.23
N SER A 72 9.01 -23.17 -0.90
CA SER A 72 7.91 -22.43 -0.26
C SER A 72 8.17 -20.92 -0.15
N VAL A 73 9.43 -20.48 -0.31
CA VAL A 73 9.84 -19.08 -0.18
C VAL A 73 9.82 -18.34 -1.52
N GLN A 74 9.93 -19.05 -2.64
CA GLN A 74 9.99 -18.41 -3.97
C GLN A 74 8.66 -17.76 -4.38
N TRP A 75 7.53 -18.42 -4.09
CA TRP A 75 6.21 -17.92 -4.48
C TRP A 75 5.86 -16.58 -3.82
N PRO A 76 6.00 -16.41 -2.50
CA PRO A 76 5.82 -15.12 -1.83
C PRO A 76 6.74 -14.01 -2.37
N HIS A 77 8.00 -14.35 -2.69
CA HIS A 77 8.96 -13.40 -3.26
C HIS A 77 8.52 -12.90 -4.63
N VAL A 78 8.08 -13.81 -5.50
CA VAL A 78 7.55 -13.47 -6.82
C VAL A 78 6.31 -12.58 -6.66
N CYS A 79 5.36 -12.97 -5.82
CA CYS A 79 4.15 -12.20 -5.54
C CYS A 79 4.44 -10.76 -5.08
N LEU A 80 5.32 -10.60 -4.09
CA LEU A 80 5.69 -9.28 -3.60
C LEU A 80 6.46 -8.47 -4.64
N SER A 81 7.33 -9.11 -5.44
CA SER A 81 8.08 -8.43 -6.49
C SER A 81 7.17 -7.96 -7.64
N VAL A 82 6.28 -8.84 -8.11
CA VAL A 82 5.28 -8.54 -9.14
C VAL A 82 4.40 -7.38 -8.68
N GLY A 83 3.90 -7.39 -7.45
CA GLY A 83 3.07 -6.29 -6.99
C GLY A 83 3.85 -5.01 -6.69
N THR A 84 5.08 -5.11 -6.14
CA THR A 84 5.95 -3.95 -5.84
C THR A 84 6.33 -3.17 -7.09
N LEU A 85 6.65 -3.87 -8.18
CA LEU A 85 7.00 -3.25 -9.46
C LEU A 85 5.77 -2.95 -10.30
N GLY A 86 4.83 -3.90 -10.36
CA GLY A 86 3.65 -3.84 -11.22
C GLY A 86 2.66 -2.75 -10.83
N MET A 87 2.38 -2.56 -9.53
CA MET A 87 1.45 -1.51 -9.07
C MET A 87 1.88 -0.10 -9.53
N PRO A 88 3.09 0.39 -9.19
CA PRO A 88 3.50 1.73 -9.59
C PRO A 88 3.70 1.86 -11.10
N ALA A 89 4.20 0.82 -11.78
CA ALA A 89 4.37 0.83 -13.22
C ALA A 89 3.03 0.97 -13.96
N ILE A 90 2.02 0.16 -13.60
CA ILE A 90 0.69 0.20 -14.22
C ILE A 90 0.03 1.55 -13.94
N LEU A 91 0.13 2.09 -12.72
CA LEU A 91 -0.42 3.41 -12.38
C LEU A 91 0.25 4.54 -13.16
N ALA A 92 1.58 4.52 -13.28
CA ALA A 92 2.32 5.53 -14.03
C ALA A 92 1.98 5.47 -15.53
N VAL A 93 1.95 4.26 -16.11
CA VAL A 93 1.57 4.06 -17.51
C VAL A 93 0.12 4.48 -17.76
N ALA A 94 -0.81 4.13 -16.87
CA ALA A 94 -2.22 4.53 -16.97
C ALA A 94 -2.41 6.06 -16.88
N ALA A 95 -1.57 6.74 -16.11
CA ALA A 95 -1.61 8.20 -15.98
C ALA A 95 -1.11 8.93 -17.25
N VAL A 96 -0.07 8.41 -17.90
CA VAL A 96 0.58 9.08 -19.04
C VAL A 96 0.06 8.66 -20.41
N THR A 97 -0.44 7.42 -20.55
CA THR A 97 -0.91 6.88 -21.85
C THR A 97 -2.43 6.85 -21.94
N HIS A 98 -3.05 5.78 -21.44
CA HIS A 98 -4.47 5.52 -21.50
C HIS A 98 -5.00 5.07 -20.14
N THR A 99 -6.07 5.71 -19.68
CA THR A 99 -6.72 5.42 -18.40
C THR A 99 -7.26 3.99 -18.31
N GLY A 100 -7.53 3.33 -19.44
CA GLY A 100 -7.94 1.92 -19.50
C GLY A 100 -6.90 0.92 -18.98
N VAL A 101 -5.62 1.28 -18.95
CA VAL A 101 -4.54 0.42 -18.41
C VAL A 101 -4.76 0.13 -16.91
N LYS A 102 -5.52 0.98 -16.20
CA LYS A 102 -5.88 0.78 -14.78
C LYS A 102 -6.59 -0.55 -14.52
N PHE A 103 -7.25 -1.15 -15.51
CA PHE A 103 -7.92 -2.45 -15.36
C PHE A 103 -6.95 -3.63 -15.19
N LEU A 104 -5.64 -3.42 -15.40
CA LEU A 104 -4.60 -4.41 -15.08
C LEU A 104 -4.18 -4.38 -13.61
N LEU A 105 -4.55 -3.34 -12.84
CA LEU A 105 -4.20 -3.20 -11.41
C LEU A 105 -4.63 -4.36 -10.50
N PRO A 106 -5.73 -5.10 -10.76
CA PRO A 106 -6.09 -6.25 -9.92
C PRO A 106 -4.99 -7.31 -9.86
N ILE A 107 -4.22 -7.50 -10.93
CA ILE A 107 -3.15 -8.50 -10.99
C ILE A 107 -2.04 -8.22 -9.95
N PRO A 108 -1.34 -7.06 -10.01
CA PRO A 108 -0.32 -6.75 -9.01
C PRO A 108 -0.89 -6.51 -7.61
N ALA A 109 -2.16 -6.06 -7.48
CA ALA A 109 -2.80 -5.89 -6.18
C ALA A 109 -3.04 -7.23 -5.47
N ILE A 110 -3.58 -8.22 -6.17
CA ILE A 110 -3.78 -9.59 -5.65
C ILE A 110 -2.43 -10.24 -5.33
N ALA A 111 -1.42 -10.04 -6.18
CA ALA A 111 -0.07 -10.54 -5.92
C ALA A 111 0.52 -9.96 -4.62
N LEU A 112 0.41 -8.65 -4.41
CA LEU A 112 0.85 -8.01 -3.17
C LEU A 112 0.07 -8.52 -1.94
N PHE A 113 -1.24 -8.70 -2.06
CA PHE A 113 -2.04 -9.26 -0.98
C PHE A 113 -1.63 -10.70 -0.65
N ALA A 114 -1.47 -11.57 -1.65
CA ALA A 114 -1.00 -12.94 -1.46
C ALA A 114 0.39 -12.98 -0.81
N GLY A 115 1.29 -12.10 -1.23
CA GLY A 115 2.63 -11.95 -0.64
C GLY A 115 2.59 -11.53 0.83
N THR A 116 1.73 -10.57 1.19
CA THR A 116 1.59 -10.12 2.59
C THR A 116 0.90 -11.15 3.49
N VAL A 117 -0.09 -11.89 2.97
CA VAL A 117 -0.69 -13.04 3.68
C VAL A 117 0.35 -14.14 3.93
N SER A 118 1.22 -14.39 2.95
CA SER A 118 2.33 -15.34 3.11
C SER A 118 3.32 -14.87 4.18
N GLY A 119 3.65 -13.58 4.20
CA GLY A 119 4.46 -12.96 5.26
C GLY A 119 3.83 -13.10 6.65
N LEU A 120 2.51 -12.88 6.79
CA LEU A 120 1.78 -13.12 8.03
C LEU A 120 1.80 -14.58 8.45
N TRP A 121 1.60 -15.51 7.51
CA TRP A 121 1.66 -16.94 7.79
C TRP A 121 3.04 -17.35 8.29
N LEU A 122 4.10 -16.86 7.65
CA LEU A 122 5.48 -17.12 8.07
C LEU A 122 5.78 -16.50 9.44
N ALA A 123 5.31 -15.28 9.68
CA ALA A 123 5.49 -14.58 10.95
C ALA A 123 4.79 -15.31 12.10
N ARG A 124 3.61 -15.90 11.85
CA ARG A 124 2.91 -16.71 12.86
C ARG A 124 3.72 -17.91 13.35
N ARG A 125 4.62 -18.44 12.51
CA ARG A 125 5.47 -19.59 12.82
C ARG A 125 6.81 -19.22 13.44
N HIS A 126 7.44 -18.14 12.97
CA HIS A 126 8.85 -17.85 13.28
C HIS A 126 9.11 -16.51 13.95
N ALA A 127 8.11 -15.63 14.07
CA ALA A 127 8.31 -14.27 14.57
C ALA A 127 7.76 -14.05 16.00
N ARG A 128 8.32 -13.05 16.68
CA ARG A 128 7.85 -12.60 18.01
C ARG A 128 6.45 -11.96 17.92
N GLY A 129 5.85 -11.72 19.09
CA GLY A 129 4.49 -11.16 19.18
C GLY A 129 4.32 -9.85 18.40
N LEU A 130 5.26 -8.91 18.53
CA LEU A 130 5.16 -7.60 17.89
C LEU A 130 5.30 -7.66 16.36
N GLU A 131 6.24 -8.45 15.83
CA GLU A 131 6.37 -8.68 14.38
C GLU A 131 5.12 -9.38 13.80
N ARG A 132 4.53 -10.35 14.54
CA ARG A 132 3.25 -10.98 14.15
C ARG A 132 2.10 -9.97 14.06
N TRP A 133 2.00 -9.07 15.04
CA TRP A 133 1.02 -7.99 15.01
C TRP A 133 1.23 -7.05 13.83
N GLY A 134 2.49 -6.72 13.52
CA GLY A 134 2.80 -5.85 12.39
C GLY A 134 2.40 -6.45 11.04
N TRP A 135 2.70 -7.74 10.83
CA TRP A 135 2.24 -8.45 9.62
C TRP A 135 0.70 -8.58 9.54
N LEU A 136 0.02 -8.72 10.67
CA LEU A 136 -1.44 -8.78 10.70
C LEU A 136 -2.07 -7.45 10.29
N LEU A 137 -1.56 -6.33 10.81
CA LEU A 137 -2.02 -4.99 10.44
C LEU A 137 -1.81 -4.71 8.94
N ILE A 138 -0.64 -5.07 8.41
CA ILE A 138 -0.36 -4.94 6.97
C ILE A 138 -1.34 -5.79 6.17
N ALA A 139 -1.50 -7.08 6.48
CA ALA A 139 -2.37 -7.97 5.71
C ALA A 139 -3.84 -7.50 5.72
N LEU A 140 -4.35 -7.09 6.89
CA LEU A 140 -5.71 -6.57 7.02
C LEU A 140 -5.91 -5.29 6.22
N SER A 141 -4.92 -4.39 6.26
CA SER A 141 -4.97 -3.17 5.46
C SER A 141 -4.92 -3.46 3.97
N MET A 142 -4.06 -4.38 3.51
CA MET A 142 -3.99 -4.76 2.10
C MET A 142 -5.32 -5.35 1.60
N ALA A 143 -6.03 -6.12 2.42
CA ALA A 143 -7.39 -6.56 2.11
C ALA A 143 -8.35 -5.37 1.95
N GLY A 144 -8.28 -4.38 2.86
CA GLY A 144 -9.03 -3.13 2.73
C GLY A 144 -8.69 -2.36 1.46
N GLY A 145 -7.42 -2.32 1.07
CA GLY A 145 -6.94 -1.71 -0.16
C GLY A 145 -7.52 -2.36 -1.42
N LEU A 146 -7.62 -3.70 -1.45
CA LEU A 146 -8.28 -4.43 -2.54
C LEU A 146 -9.74 -4.04 -2.68
N VAL A 147 -10.48 -3.99 -1.57
CA VAL A 147 -11.90 -3.59 -1.55
C VAL A 147 -12.05 -2.15 -2.03
N MET A 148 -11.24 -1.23 -1.51
CA MET A 148 -11.23 0.17 -1.97
C MET A 148 -10.90 0.30 -3.46
N GLY A 149 -9.98 -0.51 -3.97
CA GLY A 149 -9.56 -0.52 -5.36
C GLY A 149 -10.69 -0.78 -6.35
N LEU A 150 -11.76 -1.46 -5.94
CA LEU A 150 -12.93 -1.75 -6.78
C LEU A 150 -13.70 -0.50 -7.21
N TYR A 151 -13.59 0.59 -6.44
CA TYR A 151 -14.30 1.83 -6.71
C TYR A 151 -13.38 3.08 -6.70
N ALA A 152 -12.10 2.96 -6.29
CA ALA A 152 -11.15 4.07 -6.11
C ALA A 152 -10.79 4.87 -7.37
N PHE A 153 -10.80 4.24 -8.55
CA PHE A 153 -10.27 4.82 -9.80
C PHE A 153 -11.31 4.81 -10.94
N ASP A 154 -12.56 5.16 -10.65
CA ASP A 154 -13.70 4.86 -11.55
C ASP A 154 -13.65 3.38 -11.94
N GLY A 155 -13.59 2.55 -10.90
CA GLY A 155 -13.45 1.11 -11.01
C GLY A 155 -14.74 0.45 -11.52
N PRO A 156 -14.75 -0.88 -11.64
CA PRO A 156 -15.90 -1.60 -12.18
C PRO A 156 -17.16 -1.45 -11.32
N LEU A 157 -17.02 -1.09 -10.05
CA LEU A 157 -18.14 -0.88 -9.13
C LEU A 157 -18.29 0.61 -8.81
N PRO A 158 -19.54 1.12 -8.75
CA PRO A 158 -19.79 2.46 -8.24
C PRO A 158 -19.39 2.56 -6.77
N ALA A 159 -18.97 3.75 -6.35
CA ALA A 159 -18.75 4.01 -4.93
C ALA A 159 -20.08 3.90 -4.17
N PRO A 160 -20.12 3.27 -2.98
CA PRO A 160 -21.31 3.26 -2.14
C PRO A 160 -21.75 4.70 -1.78
N ASP A 161 -23.06 4.96 -1.77
CA ASP A 161 -23.63 6.30 -1.59
C ASP A 161 -23.16 6.99 -0.30
N PHE A 162 -22.93 6.23 0.78
CA PHE A 162 -22.46 6.75 2.07
C PHE A 162 -20.97 7.15 2.08
N ILE A 163 -20.17 6.72 1.10
CA ILE A 163 -18.74 7.06 0.99
C ILE A 163 -18.55 8.38 0.23
N GLY A 164 -19.46 8.69 -0.68
CA GLY A 164 -19.43 9.90 -1.50
C GLY A 164 -18.36 9.91 -2.59
N GLY A 165 -18.12 11.10 -3.13
CA GLY A 165 -17.14 11.39 -4.17
C GLY A 165 -15.70 11.18 -3.71
N TYR A 166 -14.75 11.23 -4.66
CA TYR A 166 -13.34 10.94 -4.35
C TYR A 166 -12.72 11.85 -3.27
N ASN A 167 -13.08 13.13 -3.30
CA ASN A 167 -12.55 14.15 -2.41
C ASN A 167 -13.38 14.36 -1.14
N ASP A 168 -14.44 13.57 -0.95
CA ASP A 168 -15.29 13.70 0.23
C ASP A 168 -14.52 13.29 1.50
N PRO A 169 -14.81 13.96 2.64
CA PRO A 169 -14.07 13.77 3.88
C PRO A 169 -14.09 12.31 4.36
N VAL A 170 -15.23 11.63 4.20
CA VAL A 170 -15.37 10.20 4.58
C VAL A 170 -14.39 9.34 3.79
N ARG A 171 -14.32 9.53 2.46
CA ARG A 171 -13.43 8.74 1.61
C ARG A 171 -11.96 9.02 1.89
N ARG A 172 -11.61 10.27 2.22
CA ARG A 172 -10.26 10.65 2.68
C ARG A 172 -9.89 9.93 3.97
N VAL A 173 -10.77 9.97 4.98
CA VAL A 173 -10.55 9.26 6.26
C VAL A 173 -10.38 7.76 6.03
N ILE A 174 -11.16 7.16 5.15
CA ILE A 174 -11.04 5.74 4.80
C ILE A 174 -9.65 5.44 4.17
N ARG A 175 -9.15 6.29 3.26
CA ARG A 175 -7.81 6.13 2.68
C ARG A 175 -6.71 6.24 3.74
N LEU A 176 -6.83 7.20 4.65
CA LEU A 176 -5.91 7.32 5.79
C LEU A 176 -5.98 6.08 6.69
N ALA A 177 -7.19 5.63 7.04
CA ALA A 177 -7.42 4.43 7.84
C ALA A 177 -6.87 3.15 7.19
N HIS A 178 -6.73 3.12 5.86
CA HIS A 178 -6.00 2.08 5.16
C HIS A 178 -4.47 2.28 5.23
N ALA A 179 -3.97 3.50 4.97
CA ALA A 179 -2.53 3.74 4.92
C ALA A 179 -1.83 3.57 6.29
N TYR A 180 -2.44 4.08 7.37
CA TYR A 180 -1.80 4.09 8.69
C TYR A 180 -1.50 2.71 9.27
N PRO A 181 -2.40 1.71 9.22
CA PRO A 181 -2.07 0.36 9.69
C PRO A 181 -0.88 -0.28 8.97
N ILE A 182 -0.63 0.05 7.70
CA ILE A 182 0.57 -0.43 6.98
C ILE A 182 1.82 0.18 7.63
N VAL A 183 1.81 1.50 7.86
CA VAL A 183 2.93 2.22 8.51
C VAL A 183 3.18 1.69 9.92
N PHE A 184 2.13 1.57 10.73
CA PHE A 184 2.24 1.01 12.08
C PHE A 184 2.72 -0.44 12.06
N GLY A 185 2.27 -1.24 11.09
CA GLY A 185 2.73 -2.61 10.94
C GLY A 185 4.21 -2.70 10.60
N VAL A 186 4.69 -1.87 9.66
CA VAL A 186 6.12 -1.77 9.32
C VAL A 186 6.95 -1.31 10.53
N LEU A 187 6.49 -0.29 11.25
CA LEU A 187 7.14 0.17 12.48
C LEU A 187 7.24 -0.93 13.53
N GLY A 188 6.14 -1.67 13.76
CA GLY A 188 6.11 -2.78 14.70
C GLY A 188 7.10 -3.89 14.34
N ILE A 189 7.20 -4.24 13.06
CA ILE A 189 8.16 -5.25 12.58
C ILE A 189 9.61 -4.76 12.79
N VAL A 190 9.93 -3.53 12.39
CA VAL A 190 11.29 -3.00 12.53
C VAL A 190 11.67 -2.88 14.01
N LEU A 191 10.78 -2.37 14.86
CA LEU A 191 11.01 -2.27 16.30
C LEU A 191 11.22 -3.66 16.92
N SER A 192 10.42 -4.65 16.53
CA SER A 192 10.58 -6.03 17.00
C SER A 192 11.96 -6.61 16.69
N ARG A 193 12.50 -6.30 15.51
CA ARG A 193 13.82 -6.79 15.06
C ARG A 193 14.97 -6.07 15.76
N GLU A 194 14.83 -4.76 15.98
CA GLU A 194 15.83 -3.97 16.71
C GLU A 194 15.90 -4.36 18.20
N LEU A 195 14.77 -4.71 18.82
CA LEU A 195 14.75 -5.22 20.18
C LEU A 195 15.40 -6.61 20.31
N GLU A 196 15.40 -7.40 19.22
CA GLU A 196 16.04 -8.72 19.17
C GLU A 196 17.55 -8.63 18.95
N SER A 197 18.03 -7.66 18.17
CA SER A 197 19.48 -7.48 17.96
C SER A 197 20.22 -7.01 19.22
N ARG A 198 19.49 -6.44 20.20
CA ARG A 198 20.05 -5.91 21.46
C ARG A 198 19.95 -6.85 22.65
N SER A 199 19.25 -7.99 22.51
CA SER A 199 19.07 -9.00 23.58
C SER A 199 20.01 -10.17 23.38
#